data_AF-A0A9W4PLU4-F1
#
_entry.id   AF-A0A9W4PLU4-F1
#
_cell.length_a   1.000
_cell.length_b   1.000
_cell.length_c   1.000
_cell.angle_alpha   90.00
_cell.angle_beta   90.00
_cell.angle_gamma   90.00
#
_symmetry.space_group_name_H-M   'P 1'
#
loop_
_entity.id
_entity.type
_entity.pdbx_description
1 polymer ?
#
loop_
_entity_poly.entity_id
_entity_poly.type
_entity_poly.pdbx_seq_one_letter_code
_entity_poly.pdbx_strand_id
1 'polypeptide(L)'
;MTQTPPRPEQADAENNAFETDETLAGNVQDEITAEAAAIAALEAEKRELKDKLLRTLAEMENLRRRTEREIADARAYGVTSFARDMLSAVDNIRRAIEMIPAEIREQADNPVKPFLEGIELTERDLIKTLERHGVRKLDPVDQKFDPNVHQAMFEVEDASKPHGTVVQVIQSGFVIGERVLRPAMVGVSKGGPKLAAGTDAGPVQ
;
A
#
# COMPACT_ATOMS: atom_id res chain seq x y z
N MET A 1 51.60 -108.68 -41.02
CA MET A 1 52.28 -107.98 -42.13
C MET A 1 51.82 -106.53 -42.10
N THR A 2 52.78 -105.59 -42.06
CA THR A 2 52.75 -104.23 -42.67
C THR A 2 51.52 -103.32 -42.47
N GLN A 3 51.54 -101.99 -42.26
CA GLN A 3 52.53 -100.92 -42.14
C GLN A 3 51.69 -99.61 -42.02
N THR A 4 52.04 -98.70 -41.12
CA THR A 4 51.62 -97.26 -40.97
C THR A 4 52.09 -96.40 -42.19
N PRO A 5 51.82 -95.07 -42.44
CA PRO A 5 50.92 -93.95 -41.95
C PRO A 5 50.26 -93.13 -43.14
N PRO A 6 49.94 -91.77 -43.16
CA PRO A 6 49.77 -90.67 -42.16
C PRO A 6 48.49 -89.74 -42.28
N ARG A 7 48.37 -88.81 -41.30
CA ARG A 7 47.51 -87.60 -40.99
C ARG A 7 47.19 -86.59 -42.14
N PRO A 8 46.34 -85.51 -41.99
CA PRO A 8 46.08 -84.66 -40.79
C PRO A 8 44.67 -84.01 -40.56
N GLU A 9 44.54 -83.39 -39.36
CA GLU A 9 43.82 -82.15 -38.96
C GLU A 9 42.31 -81.89 -39.22
N GLN A 10 41.57 -81.64 -38.12
CA GLN A 10 40.89 -80.37 -37.75
C GLN A 10 39.97 -80.66 -36.54
N ALA A 11 40.33 -80.20 -35.34
CA ALA A 11 40.05 -78.88 -34.75
C ALA A 11 38.64 -78.82 -34.11
N ASP A 12 38.64 -78.80 -32.79
CA ASP A 12 37.51 -78.88 -31.88
C ASP A 12 36.57 -77.66 -31.99
N ALA A 13 35.26 -77.92 -32.07
CA ALA A 13 34.23 -76.89 -32.03
C ALA A 13 33.01 -77.38 -31.23
N GLU A 14 33.19 -77.66 -29.94
CA GLU A 14 32.08 -77.83 -29.00
C GLU A 14 32.46 -77.19 -27.66
N ASN A 15 32.19 -75.89 -27.50
CA ASN A 15 32.05 -75.20 -26.20
C ASN A 15 31.58 -73.75 -26.43
N ASN A 16 30.31 -73.54 -26.79
CA ASN A 16 29.75 -72.17 -26.83
C ASN A 16 28.22 -72.08 -26.66
N ALA A 17 27.60 -72.94 -25.86
CA ALA A 17 26.14 -72.94 -25.66
C ALA A 17 25.70 -72.55 -24.23
N PHE A 18 26.63 -72.21 -23.33
CA PHE A 18 26.32 -71.84 -21.94
C PHE A 18 26.64 -70.36 -21.59
N GLU A 19 27.35 -69.63 -22.47
CA GLU A 19 27.72 -68.22 -22.26
C GLU A 19 26.68 -67.23 -22.83
N THR A 20 25.70 -67.70 -23.60
CA THR A 20 24.71 -66.85 -24.30
C THR A 20 23.49 -66.48 -23.45
N ASP A 21 23.17 -67.22 -22.38
CA ASP A 21 21.98 -66.98 -21.55
C ASP A 21 22.25 -65.97 -20.41
N GLU A 22 23.41 -66.07 -19.75
CA GLU A 22 23.85 -65.10 -18.73
C GLU A 22 24.17 -63.72 -19.32
N THR A 23 24.70 -63.67 -20.54
CA THR A 23 25.05 -62.41 -21.21
C THR A 23 23.82 -61.67 -21.77
N LEU A 24 22.78 -62.39 -22.23
CA LEU A 24 21.49 -61.79 -22.57
C LEU A 24 20.74 -61.31 -21.32
N ALA A 25 20.73 -62.10 -20.24
CA ALA A 25 20.10 -61.72 -18.98
C ALA A 25 20.78 -60.50 -18.33
N GLY A 26 22.11 -60.40 -18.39
CA GLY A 26 22.88 -59.25 -17.94
C GLY A 26 22.58 -57.97 -18.74
N ASN A 27 22.55 -58.05 -20.08
CA ASN A 27 22.21 -56.91 -20.94
C ASN A 27 20.78 -56.40 -20.71
N VAL A 28 19.81 -57.30 -20.56
CA VAL A 28 18.42 -56.93 -20.28
C VAL A 28 18.31 -56.29 -18.90
N GLN A 29 19.05 -56.79 -17.90
CA GLN A 29 19.07 -56.22 -16.56
C GLN A 29 19.72 -54.83 -16.54
N ASP A 30 20.79 -54.63 -17.30
CA ASP A 30 21.48 -53.34 -17.44
C ASP A 30 20.60 -52.31 -18.18
N GLU A 31 19.90 -52.70 -19.24
CA GLU A 31 18.93 -51.83 -19.93
C GLU A 31 17.76 -51.41 -19.03
N ILE A 32 17.19 -52.35 -18.27
CA ILE A 32 16.10 -52.06 -17.31
C ILE A 32 16.59 -51.09 -16.22
N THR A 33 17.83 -51.25 -15.74
CA THR A 33 18.39 -50.33 -14.72
C THR A 33 18.67 -48.94 -15.29
N ALA A 34 19.11 -48.84 -16.55
CA ALA A 34 19.33 -47.58 -17.24
C ALA A 34 18.01 -46.83 -17.50
N GLU A 35 16.96 -47.54 -17.94
CA GLU A 35 15.62 -46.99 -18.10
C GLU A 35 15.02 -46.54 -16.76
N ALA A 36 15.15 -47.35 -15.70
CA ALA A 36 14.70 -46.98 -14.36
C ALA A 36 15.41 -45.73 -13.83
N ALA A 37 16.72 -45.60 -14.08
CA ALA A 37 17.49 -44.41 -13.72
C ALA A 37 17.03 -43.17 -14.52
N ALA A 38 16.74 -43.32 -15.82
CA ALA A 38 16.21 -42.24 -16.65
C ALA A 38 14.81 -41.79 -16.19
N ILE A 39 13.93 -42.72 -15.85
CA ILE A 39 12.60 -42.42 -15.30
C ILE A 39 12.72 -41.69 -13.96
N ALA A 40 13.60 -42.14 -13.06
CA ALA A 40 13.82 -41.47 -11.78
C ALA A 40 14.36 -40.04 -11.95
N ALA A 41 15.27 -39.82 -12.91
CA ALA A 41 15.78 -38.49 -13.24
C ALA A 41 14.67 -37.56 -13.78
N LEU A 42 13.83 -38.06 -14.69
CA LEU A 42 12.68 -37.31 -15.23
C LEU A 42 11.63 -37.00 -14.16
N GLU A 43 11.39 -37.91 -13.21
CA GLU A 43 10.49 -37.67 -12.08
C GLU A 43 11.04 -36.61 -11.11
N ALA A 44 12.36 -36.61 -10.88
CA ALA A 44 13.02 -35.59 -10.08
C ALA A 44 12.94 -34.21 -10.75
N GLU A 45 13.22 -34.13 -12.06
CA GLU A 45 13.09 -32.90 -12.84
C GLU A 45 11.64 -32.39 -12.85
N LYS A 46 10.67 -33.28 -13.06
CA LYS A 46 9.24 -32.95 -12.99
C LYS A 46 8.86 -32.39 -11.62
N ARG A 47 9.41 -32.95 -10.54
CA ARG A 47 9.16 -32.48 -9.17
C ARG A 47 9.75 -31.09 -8.96
N GLU A 48 10.98 -30.86 -9.42
CA GLU A 48 11.64 -29.55 -9.34
C GLU A 48 10.91 -28.48 -10.16
N LEU A 49 10.50 -28.81 -11.39
CA LEU A 49 9.72 -27.91 -12.24
C LEU A 49 8.35 -27.60 -11.62
N LYS A 50 7.69 -28.60 -11.02
CA LYS A 50 6.41 -28.40 -10.34
C LYS A 50 6.56 -27.50 -9.12
N ASP A 51 7.62 -27.68 -8.33
CA ASP A 51 7.92 -26.82 -7.19
C ASP A 51 8.21 -25.38 -7.62
N LYS A 52 9.08 -25.19 -8.62
CA LYS A 52 9.35 -23.88 -9.25
C LYS A 52 8.06 -23.23 -9.73
N LEU A 53 7.19 -23.97 -10.42
CA LEU A 53 5.92 -23.47 -10.93
C LEU A 53 4.95 -23.06 -9.81
N LEU A 54 4.82 -23.88 -8.75
CA LEU A 54 3.97 -23.52 -7.61
C LEU A 54 4.48 -22.28 -6.90
N ARG A 55 5.79 -22.16 -6.74
CA ARG A 55 6.41 -20.99 -6.13
C ARG A 55 6.23 -19.74 -6.99
N THR A 56 6.46 -19.81 -8.30
CA THR A 56 6.25 -18.66 -9.19
C THR A 56 4.78 -18.23 -9.22
N LEU A 57 3.84 -19.17 -9.23
CA LEU A 57 2.41 -18.84 -9.13
C LEU A 57 2.08 -18.13 -7.81
N ALA A 58 2.65 -18.57 -6.69
CA ALA A 58 2.47 -17.91 -5.40
C ALA A 58 3.08 -16.49 -5.39
N GLU A 59 4.27 -16.32 -5.97
CA GLU A 59 4.92 -15.00 -6.13
C GLU A 59 4.09 -14.07 -7.01
N MET A 60 3.50 -14.57 -8.10
CA MET A 60 2.62 -13.79 -8.98
C MET A 60 1.33 -13.37 -8.29
N GLU A 61 0.70 -14.25 -7.50
CA GLU A 61 -0.50 -13.91 -6.75
C GLU A 61 -0.21 -12.86 -5.66
N ASN A 62 0.92 -12.98 -4.96
CA ASN A 62 1.36 -11.98 -4.00
C ASN A 62 1.65 -10.62 -4.67
N LEU A 63 2.31 -10.63 -5.82
CA LEU A 63 2.56 -9.43 -6.62
C LEU A 63 1.24 -8.78 -7.04
N ARG A 64 0.30 -9.56 -7.58
CA ARG A 64 -1.03 -9.07 -7.99
C ARG A 64 -1.78 -8.41 -6.83
N ARG A 65 -1.84 -9.05 -5.66
CA ARG A 65 -2.49 -8.47 -4.46
C ARG A 65 -1.81 -7.19 -4.01
N ARG A 66 -0.47 -7.14 -4.10
CA ARG A 66 0.30 -5.94 -3.75
C ARG A 66 0.04 -4.81 -4.72
N THR A 67 0.09 -5.07 -6.03
CA THR A 67 -0.13 -4.04 -7.06
C THR A 67 -1.57 -3.53 -7.04
N GLU A 68 -2.56 -4.36 -6.76
CA GLU A 68 -3.94 -3.91 -6.55
C GLU A 68 -4.06 -2.87 -5.42
N ARG A 69 -3.39 -3.11 -4.29
CA ARG A 69 -3.35 -2.15 -3.17
C ARG A 69 -2.60 -0.87 -3.55
N GLU A 70 -1.44 -1.00 -4.19
CA GLU A 70 -0.65 0.16 -4.66
C GLU A 70 -1.44 1.00 -5.68
N ILE A 71 -2.20 0.38 -6.58
CA ILE A 71 -3.07 1.07 -7.54
C ILE A 71 -4.23 1.77 -6.82
N ALA A 72 -4.86 1.12 -5.83
CA ALA A 72 -5.93 1.72 -5.04
C ALA A 72 -5.41 2.95 -4.28
N ASP A 73 -4.24 2.83 -3.63
CA ASP A 73 -3.59 3.94 -2.93
C ASP A 73 -3.18 5.06 -3.89
N ALA A 74 -2.60 4.72 -5.05
CA ALA A 74 -2.23 5.70 -6.06
C ALA A 74 -3.46 6.46 -6.61
N ARG A 75 -4.61 5.80 -6.74
CA ARG A 75 -5.86 6.46 -7.15
C ARG A 75 -6.42 7.36 -6.06
N ALA A 76 -6.42 6.89 -4.82
CA ALA A 76 -6.94 7.66 -3.68
C ALA A 76 -6.06 8.88 -3.35
N TYR A 77 -4.74 8.73 -3.44
CA TYR A 77 -3.77 9.71 -2.97
C TYR A 77 -2.94 10.35 -4.09
N GLY A 78 -3.14 10.00 -5.37
CA GLY A 78 -2.39 10.58 -6.49
C GLY A 78 -2.62 12.09 -6.65
N VAL A 79 -3.78 12.59 -6.23
CA VAL A 79 -4.13 14.02 -6.27
C VAL A 79 -3.59 14.81 -5.07
N THR A 80 -2.86 14.19 -4.15
CA THR A 80 -2.40 14.81 -2.88
C THR A 80 -1.57 16.07 -3.11
N SER A 81 -0.58 16.02 -4.02
CA SER A 81 0.29 17.18 -4.31
C SER A 81 -0.50 18.32 -4.94
N PHE A 82 -1.30 18.01 -5.96
CA PHE A 82 -2.18 18.97 -6.61
C PHE A 82 -3.16 19.61 -5.61
N ALA A 83 -3.82 18.80 -4.77
CA ALA A 83 -4.73 19.28 -3.75
C ALA A 83 -4.02 20.23 -2.77
N ARG A 84 -2.81 19.88 -2.31
CA ARG A 84 -2.00 20.72 -1.42
C ARG A 84 -1.69 22.07 -2.04
N ASP A 85 -1.28 22.11 -3.31
CA ASP A 85 -0.98 23.36 -4.01
C ASP A 85 -2.23 24.23 -4.19
N MET A 86 -3.38 23.60 -4.49
CA MET A 86 -4.67 24.28 -4.61
C MET A 86 -5.15 24.93 -3.29
N LEU A 87 -4.72 24.44 -2.12
CA LEU A 87 -5.07 25.07 -0.83
C LEU A 87 -4.57 26.52 -0.75
N SER A 88 -3.44 26.83 -1.38
CA SER A 88 -2.91 28.21 -1.41
C SER A 88 -3.85 29.16 -2.16
N ALA A 89 -4.48 28.69 -3.25
CA ALA A 89 -5.45 29.47 -4.00
C ALA A 89 -6.73 29.70 -3.19
N VAL A 90 -7.23 28.68 -2.49
CA VAL A 90 -8.38 28.80 -1.58
C VAL A 90 -8.11 29.86 -0.51
N ASP A 91 -6.96 29.78 0.15
CA ASP A 91 -6.58 30.74 1.19
C ASP A 91 -6.42 32.17 0.65
N ASN A 92 -5.89 32.33 -0.56
CA ASN A 92 -5.72 33.65 -1.18
C ASN A 92 -7.07 34.28 -1.54
N ILE A 93 -8.02 33.49 -2.05
CA ILE A 93 -9.39 33.95 -2.30
C ILE A 93 -10.02 34.40 -0.98
N ARG A 94 -9.91 33.58 0.06
CA ARG A 94 -10.45 33.90 1.39
C ARG A 94 -9.81 35.15 2.00
N ARG A 95 -8.49 35.28 1.89
CA ARG A 95 -7.75 36.49 2.32
C ARG A 95 -8.21 37.72 1.56
N ALA A 96 -8.47 37.61 0.25
CA ALA A 96 -8.97 38.72 -0.55
C ALA A 96 -10.37 39.15 -0.11
N ILE A 97 -11.24 38.20 0.24
CA ILE A 97 -12.58 38.45 0.81
C ILE A 97 -12.46 39.14 2.18
N GLU A 98 -11.59 38.65 3.07
CA GLU A 98 -11.39 39.15 4.43
C GLU A 98 -10.70 40.53 4.48
N MET A 99 -9.90 40.89 3.46
CA MET A 99 -9.21 42.18 3.40
C MET A 99 -10.16 43.36 3.17
N ILE A 100 -11.40 43.10 2.75
CA ILE A 100 -12.39 44.13 2.47
C ILE A 100 -13.08 44.50 3.79
N PRO A 101 -12.90 45.74 4.30
CA PRO A 101 -13.48 46.15 5.57
C PRO A 101 -15.01 46.00 5.58
N ALA A 102 -15.55 45.68 6.75
CA ALA A 102 -17.00 45.51 6.93
C ALA A 102 -17.78 46.78 6.54
N GLU A 103 -17.21 47.98 6.77
CA GLU A 103 -17.86 49.23 6.39
C GLU A 103 -18.03 49.35 4.86
N ILE A 104 -17.02 48.89 4.10
CA ILE A 104 -17.09 48.89 2.62
C ILE A 104 -18.05 47.81 2.13
N ARG A 105 -18.16 46.66 2.81
CA ARG A 105 -19.14 45.61 2.51
C ARG A 105 -20.59 46.06 2.73
N GLU A 106 -20.84 46.81 3.79
CA GLU A 106 -22.19 47.29 4.12
C GLU A 106 -22.59 48.52 3.30
N GLN A 107 -21.62 49.38 2.96
CA GLN A 107 -21.82 50.56 2.11
C GLN A 107 -21.59 50.26 0.61
N ALA A 108 -21.29 49.01 0.24
CA ALA A 108 -21.07 48.61 -1.14
C ALA A 108 -22.37 48.68 -1.95
N ASP A 109 -22.55 49.80 -2.65
CA ASP A 109 -23.55 49.92 -3.70
C ASP A 109 -23.16 49.09 -4.95
N ASN A 110 -24.15 48.87 -5.81
CA ASN A 110 -24.02 48.16 -7.09
C ASN A 110 -22.90 48.79 -7.94
N PRO A 111 -21.85 48.06 -8.40
CA PRO A 111 -21.76 46.60 -8.61
C PRO A 111 -20.86 45.81 -7.65
N VAL A 112 -20.42 46.40 -6.53
CA VAL A 112 -19.41 45.75 -5.66
C VAL A 112 -19.99 44.56 -4.89
N LYS A 113 -21.22 44.68 -4.37
CA LYS A 113 -21.86 43.62 -3.58
C LYS A 113 -22.09 42.31 -4.37
N PRO A 114 -22.68 42.32 -5.59
CA PRO A 114 -22.81 41.10 -6.40
C PRO A 114 -21.47 40.49 -6.79
N PHE A 115 -20.43 41.31 -6.97
CA PHE A 115 -19.09 40.83 -7.26
C PHE A 115 -18.50 40.03 -6.09
N LEU A 116 -18.66 40.52 -4.86
CA LEU A 116 -18.23 39.81 -3.65
C LEU A 116 -18.97 38.48 -3.46
N GLU A 117 -20.28 38.49 -3.64
CA GLU A 117 -21.10 37.27 -3.59
C GLU A 117 -20.65 36.24 -4.64
N GLY A 118 -20.26 36.69 -5.85
CA GLY A 118 -19.71 35.83 -6.88
C GLY A 118 -18.37 35.19 -6.51
N ILE A 119 -17.48 35.93 -5.84
CA ILE A 119 -16.21 35.39 -5.34
C ILE A 119 -16.46 34.38 -4.21
N GLU A 120 -17.36 34.68 -3.27
CA GLU A 120 -17.74 33.75 -2.19
C GLU A 120 -18.35 32.44 -2.73
N LEU A 121 -19.17 32.54 -3.78
CA LEU A 121 -19.72 31.37 -4.46
C LEU A 121 -18.60 30.52 -5.10
N THR A 122 -17.63 31.18 -5.71
CA THR A 122 -16.47 30.53 -6.33
C THR A 122 -15.60 29.82 -5.27
N GLU A 123 -15.36 30.45 -4.11
CA GLU A 123 -14.65 29.80 -2.98
C GLU A 123 -15.40 28.53 -2.55
N ARG A 124 -16.72 28.64 -2.37
CA ARG A 124 -17.56 27.53 -1.93
C ARG A 124 -17.55 26.38 -2.93
N ASP A 125 -17.65 26.66 -4.22
CA ASP A 125 -17.64 25.64 -5.26
C ASP A 125 -16.26 25.00 -5.43
N LEU A 126 -15.18 25.75 -5.20
CA LEU A 126 -13.82 25.21 -5.15
C LEU A 126 -13.66 24.24 -3.96
N ILE A 127 -14.12 24.62 -2.77
CA ILE A 127 -14.09 23.74 -1.59
C ILE A 127 -14.92 22.47 -1.83
N LYS A 128 -16.14 22.59 -2.35
CA LYS A 128 -16.98 21.43 -2.72
C LYS A 128 -16.29 20.53 -3.73
N THR A 129 -15.54 21.09 -4.67
CA THR A 129 -14.79 20.31 -5.66
C THR A 129 -13.68 19.52 -5.00
N LEU A 130 -12.95 20.12 -4.07
CA LEU A 130 -11.95 19.43 -3.25
C LEU A 130 -12.58 18.30 -2.43
N GLU A 131 -13.75 18.53 -1.81
CA GLU A 131 -14.50 17.53 -1.05
C GLU A 131 -14.89 16.31 -1.89
N ARG A 132 -15.32 16.51 -3.14
CA ARG A 132 -15.62 15.39 -4.07
C ARG A 132 -14.40 14.51 -4.37
N HIS A 133 -13.19 15.07 -4.29
CA HIS A 133 -11.94 14.34 -4.44
C HIS A 133 -11.38 13.82 -3.10
N GLY A 134 -12.21 13.80 -2.05
CA GLY A 134 -11.85 13.24 -0.74
C GLY A 134 -11.09 14.19 0.18
N VAL A 135 -10.94 15.47 -0.21
CA VAL A 135 -10.27 16.50 0.59
C VAL A 135 -11.28 17.20 1.49
N ARG A 136 -11.19 16.99 2.80
CA ARG A 136 -12.09 17.59 3.79
C ARG A 136 -11.40 18.73 4.53
N LYS A 137 -12.14 19.82 4.73
CA LYS A 137 -11.71 20.95 5.57
C LYS A 137 -11.81 20.55 7.05
N LEU A 138 -10.77 20.86 7.82
CA LEU A 138 -10.77 20.76 9.28
C LEU A 138 -11.22 22.10 9.86
N ASP A 139 -12.27 22.09 10.66
CA ASP A 139 -12.73 23.23 11.45
C ASP A 139 -12.73 22.88 12.94
N PRO A 140 -11.56 22.95 13.61
CA PRO A 140 -11.42 22.49 14.98
C PRO A 140 -11.84 23.50 16.04
N VAL A 141 -12.55 24.59 15.69
CA VAL A 141 -13.05 25.54 16.69
C VAL A 141 -13.86 24.80 17.76
N ASP A 142 -13.58 25.08 19.03
CA ASP A 142 -14.20 24.45 20.21
C ASP A 142 -13.90 22.95 20.39
N GLN A 143 -13.02 22.38 19.58
CA GLN A 143 -12.59 20.99 19.73
C GLN A 143 -11.31 20.87 20.56
N LYS A 144 -11.07 19.68 21.10
CA LYS A 144 -9.82 19.36 21.78
C LYS A 144 -8.67 19.40 20.76
N PHE A 145 -7.55 19.99 21.16
CA PHE A 145 -6.34 19.99 20.35
C PHE A 145 -5.82 18.56 20.11
N ASP A 146 -5.55 18.22 18.84
CA ASP A 146 -4.93 16.97 18.42
C ASP A 146 -3.65 17.29 17.65
N PRO A 147 -2.46 16.94 18.17
CA PRO A 147 -1.18 17.19 17.52
C PRO A 147 -1.04 16.58 16.12
N ASN A 148 -1.82 15.55 15.78
CA ASN A 148 -1.72 14.90 14.47
C ASN A 148 -2.31 15.74 13.35
N VAL A 149 -3.33 16.55 13.66
CA VAL A 149 -4.11 17.33 12.67
C VAL A 149 -4.05 18.83 12.91
N HIS A 150 -3.59 19.27 14.08
CA HIS A 150 -3.53 20.67 14.48
C HIS A 150 -2.10 21.11 14.82
N GLN A 151 -1.78 22.35 14.46
CA GLN A 151 -0.54 23.03 14.81
C GLN A 151 -0.87 24.23 15.70
N ALA A 152 -0.52 24.16 16.98
CA ALA A 152 -0.71 25.26 17.92
C ALA A 152 0.30 26.37 17.64
N MET A 153 -0.20 27.56 17.29
CA MET A 153 0.63 28.72 16.97
C MET A 153 0.85 29.63 18.19
N PHE A 154 -0.16 29.76 19.03
CA PHE A 154 -0.11 30.54 20.25
C PHE A 154 -1.18 30.06 21.24
N GLU A 155 -1.03 30.50 22.47
CA GLU A 155 -1.97 30.23 23.55
C GLU A 155 -2.76 31.50 23.86
N VAL A 156 -4.07 31.36 24.05
CA VAL A 156 -4.97 32.45 24.43
C VAL A 156 -5.43 32.21 25.87
N GLU A 157 -5.36 33.25 26.70
CA GLU A 157 -5.95 33.22 28.03
C GLU A 157 -7.47 33.36 27.91
N ASP A 158 -8.15 32.22 27.78
CA ASP A 158 -9.60 32.15 27.79
C ASP A 158 -10.07 31.30 28.97
N ALA A 159 -10.66 31.94 29.98
CA ALA A 159 -11.20 31.24 31.15
C ALA A 159 -12.53 30.52 30.88
N SER A 160 -13.15 30.77 29.72
CA SER A 160 -14.41 30.16 29.29
C SER A 160 -14.23 28.72 28.81
N LYS A 161 -13.09 28.42 28.16
CA LYS A 161 -12.83 27.14 27.50
C LYS A 161 -11.73 26.37 28.22
N PRO A 162 -11.84 25.05 28.41
CA PRO A 162 -10.82 24.23 29.07
C PRO A 162 -9.43 24.33 28.45
N HIS A 163 -8.40 24.07 29.26
CA HIS A 163 -7.02 24.00 28.80
C HIS A 163 -6.86 22.99 27.64
N GLY A 164 -6.22 23.42 26.56
CA GLY A 164 -5.98 22.60 25.37
C GLY A 164 -7.16 22.50 24.39
N THR A 165 -8.20 23.33 24.56
CA THR A 165 -9.26 23.50 23.54
C THR A 165 -8.83 24.54 22.50
N VAL A 166 -9.16 24.30 21.24
CA VAL A 166 -8.92 25.26 20.15
C VAL A 166 -9.90 26.43 20.26
N VAL A 167 -9.36 27.63 20.43
CA VAL A 167 -10.13 28.87 20.60
C VAL A 167 -10.46 29.48 19.24
N GLN A 168 -9.47 29.53 18.35
CA GLN A 168 -9.61 30.11 17.02
C GLN A 168 -8.70 29.40 16.00
N VAL A 169 -9.11 29.45 14.74
CA VAL A 169 -8.36 28.92 13.60
C VAL A 169 -7.80 30.10 12.81
N ILE A 170 -6.47 30.18 12.69
CA ILE A 170 -5.78 31.20 11.89
C ILE A 170 -5.74 30.77 10.43
N GLN A 171 -5.49 29.49 10.19
CA GLN A 171 -5.48 28.90 8.85
C GLN A 171 -6.16 27.53 8.93
N SER A 172 -7.14 27.33 8.05
CA SER A 172 -7.87 26.07 7.99
C SER A 172 -6.97 24.90 7.60
N GLY A 173 -7.12 23.78 8.30
CA GLY A 173 -6.46 22.53 7.96
C GLY A 173 -7.25 21.75 6.91
N PHE A 174 -6.58 20.83 6.22
CA PHE A 174 -7.21 19.95 5.23
C PHE A 174 -6.63 18.54 5.32
N VAL A 175 -7.51 17.55 5.14
CA VAL A 175 -7.17 16.11 5.14
C VAL A 175 -7.68 15.44 3.88
N ILE A 176 -6.95 14.47 3.35
CA ILE A 176 -7.39 13.61 2.25
C ILE A 176 -7.54 12.18 2.75
N GLY A 177 -8.78 11.67 2.80
CA GLY A 177 -9.07 10.39 3.45
C GLY A 177 -8.61 10.39 4.92
N GLU A 178 -7.55 9.62 5.22
CA GLU A 178 -6.92 9.50 6.54
C GLU A 178 -5.61 10.29 6.68
N ARG A 179 -5.09 10.90 5.59
CA ARG A 179 -3.81 11.62 5.59
C ARG A 179 -4.01 13.12 5.72
N VAL A 180 -3.14 13.78 6.48
CA VAL A 180 -3.14 15.24 6.62
C VAL A 180 -2.43 15.88 5.44
N LEU A 181 -3.14 16.74 4.68
CA LEU A 181 -2.54 17.54 3.61
C LEU A 181 -1.78 18.74 4.20
N ARG A 182 -2.45 19.43 5.12
CA ARG A 182 -1.98 20.60 5.86
C ARG A 182 -2.66 20.65 7.23
N PRO A 183 -1.91 20.77 8.34
CA PRO A 183 -2.51 20.90 9.67
C PRO A 183 -3.25 22.24 9.79
N ALA A 184 -4.28 22.28 10.64
CA ALA A 184 -4.93 23.54 10.98
C ALA A 184 -4.04 24.34 11.93
N MET A 185 -3.72 25.59 11.58
CA MET A 185 -3.00 26.48 12.48
C MET A 185 -3.99 27.13 13.45
N VAL A 186 -3.83 26.84 14.74
CA VAL A 186 -4.84 27.15 15.77
C VAL A 186 -4.24 27.87 16.96
N GLY A 187 -5.04 28.72 17.60
CA GLY A 187 -4.79 29.22 18.95
C GLY A 187 -5.47 28.30 19.98
N VAL A 188 -4.75 27.86 21.00
CA VAL A 188 -5.29 26.96 22.05
C VAL A 188 -5.50 27.70 23.37
N SER A 189 -6.49 27.29 24.17
CA SER A 189 -6.78 27.92 25.45
C SER A 189 -5.76 27.51 26.51
N LYS A 190 -5.28 28.50 27.25
CA LYS A 190 -4.43 28.34 28.44
C LYS A 190 -5.23 28.32 29.75
N GLY A 191 -6.54 28.63 29.74
CA GLY A 191 -7.39 28.82 30.93
C GLY A 191 -8.42 27.70 31.19
N GLY A 192 -8.96 27.61 32.41
CA GLY A 192 -10.11 26.76 32.80
C GLY A 192 -9.79 25.28 33.16
N PRO A 193 -10.44 24.70 34.21
CA PRO A 193 -9.91 23.55 34.95
C PRO A 193 -9.76 22.28 34.11
N LYS A 194 -8.65 21.58 34.36
CA LYS A 194 -8.26 20.26 33.85
C LYS A 194 -9.48 19.31 33.83
N LEU A 195 -9.88 18.86 32.64
CA LEU A 195 -10.76 17.71 32.51
C LEU A 195 -10.06 16.54 33.22
N ALA A 196 -10.62 16.08 34.33
CA ALA A 196 -10.03 15.08 35.20
C ALA A 196 -9.65 13.84 34.39
N ALA A 197 -8.38 13.46 34.47
CA ALA A 197 -7.93 12.13 34.08
C ALA A 197 -8.70 11.10 34.91
N GLY A 198 -9.08 10.01 34.25
CA GLY A 198 -10.02 9.00 34.75
C GLY A 198 -9.82 8.62 36.21
N THR A 199 -10.89 8.81 37.00
CA THR A 199 -11.08 8.05 38.23
C THR A 199 -11.62 6.69 37.83
N ASP A 200 -10.70 5.74 37.78
CA ASP A 200 -10.95 4.32 37.74
C ASP A 200 -11.75 3.96 39.01
N ALA A 201 -13.06 3.80 38.84
CA ALA A 201 -13.95 3.36 39.89
C ALA A 201 -13.97 1.84 39.90
N GLY A 202 -13.09 1.25 40.70
CA GLY A 202 -13.25 -0.10 41.21
C GLY A 202 -12.69 -0.20 42.65
N PRO A 203 -13.09 -1.18 43.46
CA PRO A 203 -14.28 -2.05 43.39
C PRO A 203 -15.27 -1.74 44.55
N VAL A 204 -16.55 -2.00 44.34
CA VAL A 204 -17.50 -2.21 45.47
C VAL A 204 -17.61 -3.71 45.69
N GLN A 205 -17.51 -4.07 46.97
CA GLN A 205 -17.44 -5.40 47.58
C GLN A 205 -18.50 -6.41 47.10
#